data_AF-A0A811V912-F1
#
_entry.id   AF-A0A811V912-F1
#
_cell.length_a   1.000
_cell.length_b   1.000
_cell.length_c   1.000
_cell.angle_alpha   90.00
_cell.angle_beta   90.00
_cell.angle_gamma   90.00
#
_symmetry.space_group_name_H-M   'P 1'
#
loop_
_entity.id
_entity.type
_entity.pdbx_description
1 polymer ?
#
loop_
_entity_poly.entity_id
_entity_poly.type
_entity_poly.pdbx_seq_one_letter_code
_entity_poly.pdbx_strand_id
1 'polypeptide(L)'
;MNRNFAYVVTEDQWNFLNRQQRTLIQPYFHLSKICFGTVFKAIPMQRDAVWFDTLNLFILISKESGLWSQWEERAFNEAVRAKYAQILTDTYPVEPLNLRFFTIAWIVLASGLLHWVNHCFR
;
A
#
# COMPACT_ATOMS: atom_id res chain seq x y z
N MET A 1 13.75 -2.08 -2.21
CA MET A 1 13.30 -3.24 -1.43
C MET A 1 13.01 -4.39 -2.38
N ASN A 2 13.36 -5.63 -2.01
CA ASN A 2 13.13 -6.82 -2.83
C ASN A 2 11.80 -7.48 -2.42
N ARG A 3 11.02 -7.99 -3.38
CA ARG A 3 9.69 -8.60 -3.14
C ARG A 3 9.75 -10.01 -2.53
N ASN A 4 10.94 -10.62 -2.49
CA ASN A 4 11.12 -11.99 -1.98
C ASN A 4 11.33 -12.06 -0.46
N PHE A 5 11.29 -10.92 0.25
CA PHE A 5 11.59 -10.83 1.67
C PHE A 5 10.56 -9.99 2.41
N ALA A 6 10.35 -10.33 3.68
CA ALA A 6 9.60 -9.49 4.62
C ALA A 6 10.55 -8.53 5.33
N TYR A 7 10.11 -7.29 5.54
CA TYR A 7 10.86 -6.26 6.25
C TYR A 7 10.08 -5.81 7.48
N VAL A 8 10.78 -5.65 8.60
CA VAL A 8 10.23 -4.97 9.77
C VAL A 8 10.45 -3.47 9.58
N VAL A 9 9.37 -2.72 9.62
CA VAL A 9 9.37 -1.26 9.43
C VAL A 9 8.53 -0.60 10.52
N THR A 10 8.85 0.64 10.83
CA THR A 10 8.01 1.47 11.71
C THR A 10 6.73 1.91 10.99
N GLU A 11 5.71 2.31 11.74
CA GLU A 11 4.45 2.79 11.18
C GLU A 11 4.65 3.97 10.22
N ASP A 12 5.50 4.94 10.57
CA ASP A 12 5.79 6.08 9.69
C ASP A 12 6.48 5.66 8.38
N GLN A 13 7.39 4.70 8.45
CA GLN A 13 8.05 4.15 7.24
C GLN A 13 7.04 3.41 6.37
N TRP A 14 6.14 2.65 6.98
CA TRP A 14 5.04 2.02 6.26
C TRP A 14 4.12 3.05 5.61
N ASN A 15 3.72 4.11 6.32
CA ASN A 15 2.87 5.16 5.77
C ASN A 15 3.52 5.84 4.56
N PHE A 16 4.83 6.09 4.61
CA PHE A 16 5.59 6.62 3.48
C PHE A 16 5.63 5.64 2.29
N LEU A 17 5.94 4.36 2.53
CA LEU A 17 5.93 3.34 1.48
C LEU A 17 4.54 3.14 0.88
N ASN A 18 3.51 3.17 1.72
CA ASN A 18 2.13 3.02 1.30
C ASN A 18 1.70 4.16 0.38
N ARG A 19 2.17 5.39 0.63
CA ARG A 19 1.96 6.53 -0.29
C ARG A 19 2.55 6.28 -1.67
N GLN A 20 3.72 5.66 -1.76
CA GLN A 20 4.35 5.35 -3.06
C GLN A 20 3.54 4.36 -3.89
N GLN A 21 2.78 3.45 -3.27
CA GLN A 21 2.02 2.40 -3.96
C GLN A 21 0.51 2.69 -4.08
N ARG A 22 0.04 3.91 -3.76
CA ARG A 22 -1.40 4.26 -3.80
C ARG A 22 -2.06 4.13 -5.17
N THR A 23 -1.29 4.30 -6.24
CA THR A 23 -1.78 4.23 -7.63
C THR A 23 -1.76 2.82 -8.22
N LEU A 24 -1.23 1.84 -7.48
CA LEU A 24 -1.22 0.45 -7.93
C LEU A 24 -2.61 -0.17 -7.74
N ILE A 25 -3.04 -0.97 -8.72
CA ILE A 25 -4.25 -1.77 -8.60
C ILE A 25 -4.01 -2.84 -7.54
N GLN A 26 -2.81 -3.43 -7.56
CA GLN A 26 -2.35 -4.38 -6.56
C GLN A 26 -1.07 -3.86 -5.89
N PRO A 27 -1.15 -3.42 -4.62
CA PRO A 27 0.03 -3.01 -3.85
C PRO A 27 1.07 -4.13 -3.81
N TYR A 28 2.35 -3.80 -4.00
CA TYR A 28 3.42 -4.81 -3.94
C TYR A 28 3.74 -5.24 -2.51
N PHE A 29 3.59 -4.32 -1.55
CA PHE A 29 3.86 -4.58 -0.14
C PHE A 29 2.57 -4.44 0.65
N HIS A 30 2.38 -5.35 1.60
CA HIS A 30 1.26 -5.34 2.54
C HIS A 30 1.77 -5.33 3.97
N LEU A 31 1.13 -4.53 4.82
CA LEU A 31 1.38 -4.56 6.26
C LEU A 31 0.67 -5.77 6.87
N SER A 32 1.44 -6.67 7.49
CA SER A 32 0.87 -7.76 8.28
C SER A 32 0.36 -7.23 9.62
N LYS A 33 -0.62 -7.91 10.22
CA LYS A 33 -1.20 -7.54 11.53
C LYS A 33 -0.29 -7.85 12.73
N ILE A 34 0.99 -8.12 12.49
CA ILE A 34 1.95 -8.48 13.54
C ILE A 34 2.42 -7.18 14.20
N CYS A 35 2.01 -6.95 15.44
CA CYS A 35 2.38 -5.77 16.20
C CYS A 35 3.58 -6.07 17.11
N PHE A 36 4.73 -5.47 16.83
CA PHE A 36 5.94 -5.55 17.67
C PHE A 36 5.95 -4.54 18.83
N GLY A 37 4.81 -3.88 19.09
CA GLY A 37 4.67 -2.80 20.07
C GLY A 37 4.79 -1.41 19.44
N THR A 38 4.28 -0.41 20.16
CA THR A 38 4.28 0.99 19.70
C THR A 38 5.63 1.62 20.00
N VAL A 39 6.29 2.15 18.98
CA VAL A 39 7.52 2.95 19.14
C VAL A 39 7.14 4.43 19.10
N PHE A 40 7.26 5.11 20.24
CA PHE A 40 7.01 6.55 20.31
C PHE A 40 8.25 7.31 19.87
N LYS A 41 8.08 8.20 18.88
CA LYS A 41 9.10 9.19 18.52
C LYS A 41 8.95 10.39 19.43
N ALA A 42 9.99 10.68 20.20
CA ALA A 42 10.09 11.86 21.04
C ALA A 42 11.35 12.65 20.66
N ILE A 43 11.28 13.97 20.81
CA ILE A 43 12.45 14.83 20.63
C ILE A 43 13.21 14.83 21.96
N PRO A 44 14.47 14.34 22.01
CA PRO A 44 15.25 14.39 23.22
C PRO A 44 15.57 15.84 23.57
N MET A 45 15.36 16.20 24.83
CA MET A 45 15.60 17.55 25.35
C MET A 45 16.38 17.48 26.66
N GLN A 46 17.09 18.57 26.97
CA GLN A 46 17.68 18.76 28.29
C GLN A 46 16.55 18.89 29.32
N ARG A 47 16.73 18.28 30.51
CA ARG A 47 15.66 18.20 31.53
C ARG A 47 15.08 19.56 31.92
N ASP A 48 15.91 20.59 31.96
CA ASP A 48 15.53 21.94 32.40
C ASP A 48 15.47 22.93 31.23
N ALA A 49 15.15 22.44 30.03
CA ALA A 49 14.98 23.31 28.88
C ALA A 49 13.79 24.26 29.10
N VAL A 50 14.06 25.56 29.13
CA VAL A 50 13.04 26.63 29.37
C VAL A 50 11.87 26.58 28.39
N TRP A 51 12.09 26.02 27.19
CA TRP A 51 11.11 25.93 26.11
C TRP A 51 10.39 24.58 26.04
N PHE A 52 10.63 23.66 26.98
CA PHE A 52 10.05 22.31 26.96
C PHE A 52 8.52 22.35 26.85
N ASP A 53 7.85 23.07 27.75
CA ASP A 53 6.39 23.15 27.79
C ASP A 53 5.82 23.82 26.54
N THR A 54 6.45 24.91 26.10
CA THR A 54 6.04 25.64 24.90
C THR A 54 6.16 24.78 23.65
N LEU A 55 7.26 24.01 23.51
CA LEU A 55 7.42 23.12 22.37
C LEU A 55 6.43 21.96 22.42
N ASN A 56 6.21 21.36 23.59
CA ASN A 56 5.26 20.27 23.72
C ASN A 56 3.84 20.71 23.32
N LEU A 57 3.42 21.89 23.79
CA LEU A 57 2.14 22.49 23.39
C LEU A 57 2.09 22.78 21.89
N PHE A 58 3.17 23.32 21.31
CA PHE A 58 3.25 23.56 19.87
C PHE A 58 3.11 22.27 19.05
N ILE A 59 3.77 21.19 19.46
CA ILE A 59 3.67 19.88 18.80
C ILE A 59 2.23 19.37 18.87
N LEU A 60 1.59 19.47 20.04
CA LEU A 60 0.20 19.05 20.23
C LEU A 60 -0.73 19.82 19.29
N ILE A 61 -0.68 21.15 19.31
CA ILE A 61 -1.51 22.02 18.46
C ILE A 61 -1.25 21.74 16.97
N SER A 62 0.01 21.54 16.58
CA SER A 62 0.37 21.22 15.19
C SER A 62 -0.20 19.88 14.72
N LYS A 63 -0.31 18.90 15.62
CA LYS A 63 -0.97 17.62 15.32
C LYS A 63 -2.49 17.76 15.26
N GLU A 64 -3.10 18.41 16.25
CA GLU A 64 -4.57 18.54 16.35
C GLU A 64 -5.16 19.41 15.24
N SER A 65 -4.45 20.45 14.80
CA SER A 65 -4.86 21.29 13.67
C SER A 65 -4.75 20.60 12.31
N GLY A 66 -4.14 19.41 12.24
CA GLY A 66 -3.84 18.71 10.99
C GLY A 66 -2.65 19.28 10.21
N LEU A 67 -1.96 20.30 10.75
CA LEU A 67 -0.78 20.91 10.14
C LEU A 67 0.35 19.89 9.92
N TRP A 68 0.50 18.94 10.84
CA TRP A 68 1.46 17.84 10.71
C TRP A 68 1.21 17.00 9.45
N SER A 69 -0.06 16.64 9.17
CA SER A 69 -0.42 15.84 7.99
C SER A 69 -0.16 16.60 6.68
N GLN A 70 -0.45 17.91 6.67
CA GLN A 70 -0.16 18.78 5.53
C GLN A 70 1.34 18.88 5.25
N TRP A 71 2.17 19.01 6.29
CA TRP A 71 3.61 19.00 6.14
C TRP A 71 4.14 17.65 5.63
N GLU A 72 3.60 16.54 6.13
CA GLU A 72 4.00 15.21 5.67
C GLU A 72 3.67 15.01 4.18
N GLU A 73 2.49 15.46 3.73
CA GLU A 73 2.10 15.40 2.32
C GLU A 73 2.98 16.29 1.43
N ARG A 74 3.26 17.52 1.88
CA ARG A 74 4.19 18.41 1.16
C ARG A 74 5.59 17.82 1.08
N ALA A 75 6.12 17.30 2.19
CA ALA A 75 7.43 16.68 2.25
C ALA A 75 7.52 15.46 1.31
N PHE A 76 6.47 14.65 1.24
CA PHE A 76 6.38 13.54 0.28
C PHE A 76 6.43 14.04 -1.17
N ASN A 77 5.64 15.05 -1.50
CA ASN A 77 5.60 15.62 -2.86
C ASN A 77 6.95 16.23 -3.27
N GLU A 78 7.62 16.93 -2.37
CA GLU A 78 8.98 17.44 -2.62
C GLU A 78 10.00 16.32 -2.76
N ALA A 79 9.91 15.26 -1.95
CA ALA A 79 10.75 14.07 -2.11
C ALA A 79 10.56 13.40 -3.47
N VAL A 80 9.33 13.34 -3.98
CA VAL A 80 9.05 12.84 -5.34
C VAL A 80 9.65 13.75 -6.40
N ARG A 81 9.46 15.07 -6.30
CA ARG A 81 10.04 16.06 -7.22
C ARG A 81 11.56 16.00 -7.26
N ALA A 82 12.19 15.84 -6.09
CA ALA A 82 13.63 15.71 -5.93
C ALA A 82 14.16 14.31 -6.26
N LYS A 83 13.32 13.36 -6.69
CA LYS A 83 13.66 11.96 -7.02
C LYS A 83 14.22 11.14 -5.84
N TYR A 84 13.97 11.56 -4.60
CA TYR A 84 14.21 10.73 -3.42
C TYR A 84 13.11 9.67 -3.22
N ALA A 85 11.92 9.93 -3.75
CA ALA A 85 10.79 9.01 -3.78
C ALA A 85 10.28 8.85 -5.21
N GLN A 86 9.60 7.73 -5.47
CA GLN A 86 8.91 7.49 -6.73
C GLN A 86 7.50 6.97 -6.45
N ILE A 87 6.54 7.42 -7.24
CA ILE A 87 5.20 6.86 -7.25
C ILE A 87 5.25 5.61 -8.14
N LEU A 88 4.86 4.48 -7.58
CA LEU A 88 4.82 3.21 -8.27
C LEU A 88 3.56 3.18 -9.14
N THR A 89 3.76 3.07 -10.44
CA THR A 89 2.69 2.96 -11.42
C THR A 89 2.62 1.54 -11.94
N ASP A 90 1.42 0.98 -12.02
CA ASP A 90 1.23 -0.30 -12.69
C ASP A 90 1.27 -0.09 -14.19
N THR A 91 2.29 -0.63 -14.84
CA THR A 91 2.22 -0.99 -16.26
C THR A 91 1.48 -2.31 -16.36
N TYR A 92 0.19 -2.33 -16.06
CA TYR A 92 -0.63 -3.46 -16.45
C TYR A 92 -0.93 -3.28 -17.94
N PRO A 93 -0.35 -4.08 -18.86
CA PRO A 93 -0.89 -4.11 -20.20
C PRO A 93 -2.34 -4.54 -20.04
N VAL A 94 -3.28 -3.69 -20.44
CA VAL A 94 -4.68 -4.07 -20.57
C VAL A 94 -4.75 -5.15 -21.65
N GLU A 95 -4.46 -6.40 -21.27
CA GLU A 95 -4.56 -7.52 -22.19
C GLU A 95 -6.04 -7.68 -22.54
N PRO A 96 -6.41 -7.55 -23.82
CA PRO A 96 -7.80 -7.73 -24.22
C PRO A 96 -8.24 -9.15 -23.90
N LEU A 97 -9.50 -9.30 -23.49
CA LEU A 97 -10.08 -10.58 -23.10
C LEU A 97 -9.82 -11.65 -24.17
N ASN A 98 -9.00 -12.65 -23.83
CA ASN A 98 -8.59 -13.70 -24.75
C ASN A 98 -9.55 -14.89 -24.68
N LEU A 99 -9.86 -15.52 -25.82
CA LEU A 99 -10.63 -16.76 -25.90
C LEU A 99 -10.02 -17.91 -25.08
N ARG A 100 -8.71 -17.87 -24.79
CA ARG A 100 -8.05 -18.79 -23.85
C ARG A 100 -8.70 -18.79 -22.45
N PHE A 101 -9.21 -17.65 -22.00
CA PHE A 101 -9.93 -17.53 -20.73
C PHE A 101 -11.19 -18.41 -20.70
N PHE A 102 -11.83 -18.62 -21.85
CA PHE A 102 -13.08 -19.38 -21.97
C PHE A 102 -12.87 -20.87 -22.24
N THR A 103 -11.63 -21.35 -22.31
CA THR A 103 -11.33 -22.77 -22.64
C THR A 103 -12.05 -23.74 -21.72
N ILE A 104 -12.09 -23.47 -20.41
CA ILE A 104 -12.80 -24.29 -19.43
C ILE A 104 -14.32 -24.28 -19.70
N ALA A 105 -14.89 -23.12 -20.01
CA ALA A 105 -16.32 -23.01 -20.34
C ALA A 105 -16.67 -23.81 -21.60
N TRP A 106 -15.82 -23.76 -22.63
CA TRP A 106 -15.98 -24.56 -23.85
C TRP A 106 -15.89 -26.06 -23.58
N ILE A 107 -14.97 -26.50 -22.72
CA ILE A 107 -14.82 -27.92 -22.34
C ILE A 107 -16.08 -28.41 -21.61
N VAL A 108 -16.60 -27.63 -20.66
CA VAL A 108 -17.82 -27.98 -19.91
C VAL A 108 -19.05 -28.02 -20.82
N LEU A 109 -19.16 -27.06 -21.74
CA LEU A 109 -20.25 -27.02 -22.71
C LEU A 109 -20.19 -28.23 -23.67
N ALA A 110 -19.00 -28.57 -24.16
CA ALA A 110 -18.80 -29.72 -25.03
C ALA A 110 -19.10 -31.05 -24.31
N SER A 111 -18.66 -31.22 -23.06
CA SER A 111 -18.94 -32.44 -22.30
C SER A 111 -20.42 -32.58 -21.95
N GLY A 112 -21.10 -31.49 -21.62
CA GLY A 112 -22.54 -31.45 -21.40
C GLY A 112 -23.34 -31.83 -22.66
N LEU A 113 -22.96 -31.28 -23.82
CA LEU A 113 -23.57 -31.64 -25.10
C LEU A 113 -23.32 -33.10 -25.47
N LEU A 114 -22.09 -33.60 -25.29
CA LEU A 114 -21.76 -35.01 -25.55
C LEU A 114 -22.59 -35.95 -24.66
N HIS A 115 -22.74 -35.61 -23.38
CA HIS A 115 -23.57 -36.38 -22.45
C HIS A 115 -25.06 -36.36 -22.85
N TRP A 116 -25.57 -35.19 -23.24
CA TRP A 116 -26.96 -35.04 -23.67
C TRP A 116 -27.27 -35.83 -24.95
N VAL A 117 -26.39 -35.76 -25.95
CA VAL A 117 -26.53 -36.52 -27.20
C VAL A 117 -26.53 -38.03 -26.92
N ASN A 118 -25.62 -38.52 -26.06
CA ASN A 118 -25.55 -39.94 -25.70
C ASN A 118 -26.79 -40.45 -24.94
N HIS A 119 -27.48 -39.57 -24.21
CA HIS A 119 -28.70 -39.93 -23.48
C HIS A 119 -29.97 -39.82 -24.34
N CYS A 120 -29.94 -39.06 -25.43
CA CYS A 120 -31.08 -38.87 -26.33
C CYS A 120 -31.16 -39.94 -27.44
N PHE A 121 -30.04 -40.57 -27.77
CA PHE A 121 -29.92 -41.60 -28.82
C PHE A 121 -29.91 -43.06 -28.30
N ARG A 122 -30.25 -43.27 -27.03
CA ARG A 122 -30.42 -44.58 -26.40
C ARG A 122 -31.87 -44.78 -25.99
#